data_AF-A0A9D1DTF6-F1
#
_entry.id   AF-A0A9D1DTF6-F1
#
_cell.length_a   1.000
_cell.length_b   1.000
_cell.length_c   1.000
_cell.angle_alpha   90.00
_cell.angle_beta   90.00
_cell.angle_gamma   90.00
#
_symmetry.space_group_name_H-M   'P 1'
#
loop_
_entity.id
_entity.type
_entity.pdbx_description
1 polymer ?
#
loop_
_entity_poly.entity_id
_entity_poly.type
_entity_poly.pdbx_seq_one_letter_code
_entity_poly.pdbx_strand_id
1 'polypeptide(L)'
;MQTKLAIDLNLTQEAISSYETERVTPSADILIKLADYFNTNIDYLLCRTNYDLPISDIKPTNINEEQFQLLNKINKLSETDIAKVEGYIDGLNSK
;
A
#
# COMPACT_ATOMS: atom_id res chain seq x y z
N MET A 1 -19.37 5.33 -12.49
CA MET A 1 -18.24 5.15 -11.56
C MET A 1 -17.35 6.39 -11.54
N GLN A 2 -16.78 6.80 -12.69
CA GLN A 2 -15.94 8.02 -12.80
C GLN A 2 -16.59 9.30 -12.26
N THR A 3 -17.87 9.55 -12.56
CA THR A 3 -18.56 10.77 -12.12
C THR A 3 -18.67 10.90 -10.60
N LYS A 4 -18.85 9.79 -9.89
CA LYS A 4 -18.90 9.79 -8.42
C LYS A 4 -17.53 10.05 -7.82
N LEU A 5 -16.50 9.38 -8.35
CA LEU A 5 -15.10 9.62 -7.94
C LEU A 5 -14.66 11.07 -8.19
N ALA A 6 -15.08 11.66 -9.32
CA ALA A 6 -14.84 13.06 -9.63
C ALA A 6 -15.44 13.99 -8.57
N ILE A 7 -16.70 13.77 -8.21
CA ILE A 7 -17.40 14.57 -7.20
C ILE A 7 -16.71 14.41 -5.83
N ASP A 8 -16.45 13.17 -5.42
CA ASP A 8 -15.91 12.86 -4.09
C ASP A 8 -14.48 13.39 -3.91
N LEU A 9 -13.68 13.48 -4.99
CA LEU A 9 -12.30 13.99 -4.96
C LEU A 9 -12.16 15.44 -5.42
N ASN A 10 -13.27 16.11 -5.76
CA ASN A 10 -13.31 17.45 -6.34
C ASN A 10 -12.44 17.57 -7.61
N LEU A 11 -12.56 16.57 -8.49
CA LEU A 11 -11.91 16.46 -9.79
C LEU A 11 -12.95 16.53 -10.90
N THR A 12 -12.52 16.83 -12.12
CA THR A 12 -13.41 16.73 -13.28
C THR A 12 -13.44 15.29 -13.81
N GLN A 13 -14.53 14.91 -14.47
CA GLN A 13 -14.62 13.59 -15.09
C GLN A 13 -13.55 13.40 -16.18
N GLU A 14 -13.20 14.48 -16.88
CA GLU A 14 -12.13 14.50 -17.89
C GLU A 14 -10.76 14.25 -17.27
N ALA A 15 -10.49 14.78 -16.07
CA ALA A 15 -9.24 14.53 -15.36
C ALA A 15 -9.10 13.03 -15.03
N ILE A 16 -10.15 12.42 -14.49
CA ILE A 16 -10.16 10.98 -14.18
C ILE A 16 -9.99 10.14 -15.44
N SER A 17 -10.72 10.47 -16.51
CA SER A 17 -10.57 9.77 -17.79
C SER A 17 -9.16 9.91 -18.36
N SER A 18 -8.52 11.06 -18.18
CA SER A 18 -7.13 11.28 -18.62
C SER A 18 -6.13 10.47 -17.79
N TYR A 19 -6.41 10.23 -16.51
CA TYR A 19 -5.60 9.36 -15.65
C TYR A 19 -5.75 7.89 -16.04
N GLU A 20 -6.98 7.40 -16.23
CA GLU A 20 -7.25 6.00 -16.62
C GLU A 20 -6.71 5.64 -18.01
N THR A 21 -6.53 6.63 -18.88
CA THR A 21 -5.98 6.45 -20.23
C THR A 21 -4.49 6.76 -20.34
N GLU A 22 -3.82 6.98 -19.20
CA GLU A 22 -2.38 7.28 -19.11
C GLU A 22 -1.95 8.56 -19.87
N ARG A 23 -2.90 9.40 -20.27
CA ARG A 23 -2.60 10.67 -20.99
C ARG A 23 -2.00 11.72 -20.07
N VAL A 24 -2.38 11.69 -18.80
CA VAL A 24 -1.91 12.62 -17.77
C VAL A 24 -1.55 11.80 -16.55
N THR A 25 -0.39 12.07 -15.95
CA THR A 25 -0.02 11.50 -14.65
C THR A 25 -0.64 12.34 -13.53
N PRO A 26 -1.37 11.75 -12.57
CA PRO A 26 -1.88 12.49 -11.42
C PRO A 26 -0.74 13.11 -10.61
N SER A 27 -0.97 14.27 -10.00
CA SER A 27 0.00 14.83 -9.05
C SER A 27 0.08 13.99 -7.77
N ALA A 28 1.14 14.17 -6.99
CA ALA A 28 1.30 13.49 -5.70
C ALA A 28 0.08 13.69 -4.77
N ASP A 29 -0.47 14.90 -4.70
CA ASP A 29 -1.66 15.19 -3.88
C ASP A 29 -2.90 14.41 -4.33
N ILE A 30 -3.06 14.22 -5.64
CA ILE A 30 -4.17 13.42 -6.19
C ILE A 30 -3.94 11.94 -5.94
N LEU A 31 -2.70 11.45 -6.04
CA LEU A 31 -2.36 10.07 -5.69
C LEU A 31 -2.66 9.78 -4.21
N ILE A 32 -2.33 10.69 -3.29
CA ILE A 32 -2.65 10.55 -1.87
C ILE A 32 -4.16 10.46 -1.68
N LYS A 33 -4.94 11.38 -2.29
CA LYS A 33 -6.40 11.35 -2.21
C LYS A 33 -7.03 10.09 -2.78
N LEU A 34 -6.51 9.58 -3.90
CA LEU A 34 -6.96 8.32 -4.48
C LEU A 34 -6.64 7.15 -3.56
N ALA A 35 -5.44 7.13 -2.98
CA ALA A 35 -5.00 6.11 -2.04
C ALA A 35 -5.90 6.10 -0.79
N ASP A 36 -6.21 7.28 -0.24
CA ASP A 36 -7.14 7.45 0.89
C ASP A 36 -8.56 6.99 0.54
N TYR A 37 -9.06 7.37 -0.64
CA TYR A 37 -10.41 7.04 -1.09
C TYR A 37 -10.60 5.53 -1.33
N PHE A 38 -9.62 4.88 -1.95
CA PHE A 38 -9.65 3.44 -2.20
C PHE A 38 -9.12 2.62 -1.02
N ASN A 39 -8.66 3.28 0.04
CA ASN A 39 -7.98 2.67 1.18
C ASN A 39 -6.90 1.68 0.73
N THR A 40 -5.97 2.15 -0.09
CA THR A 40 -4.86 1.38 -0.69
C THR A 40 -3.58 2.21 -0.67
N ASN A 41 -2.44 1.65 -1.05
CA ASN A 41 -1.17 2.35 -1.13
C ASN A 41 -0.88 2.91 -2.53
N ILE A 42 -0.07 3.96 -2.58
CA ILE A 42 0.27 4.64 -3.84
C ILE A 42 1.05 3.71 -4.78
N ASP A 43 1.93 2.84 -4.27
CA ASP A 43 2.67 1.90 -5.12
C ASP A 43 1.74 0.91 -5.84
N TYR A 44 0.62 0.53 -5.22
CA TYR A 44 -0.42 -0.30 -5.84
C TYR A 44 -1.15 0.49 -6.95
N LEU A 45 -1.54 1.74 -6.68
CA LEU A 45 -2.16 2.61 -7.69
C LEU A 45 -1.25 2.87 -8.91
N LEU A 46 0.07 2.89 -8.69
CA LEU A 46 1.07 3.06 -9.74
C LEU A 46 1.54 1.74 -10.37
N CYS A 47 0.89 0.62 -10.05
CA CYS A 47 1.24 -0.71 -10.55
C CYS A 47 2.72 -1.11 -10.29
N ARG A 48 3.33 -0.59 -9.22
CA ARG A 48 4.70 -0.95 -8.80
C ARG A 48 4.74 -2.18 -7.91
N THR A 49 3.59 -2.56 -7.36
CA THR A 49 3.40 -3.73 -6.50
C THR A 49 2.04 -4.37 -6.76
N ASN A 50 1.94 -5.68 -6.54
CA ASN A 50 0.67 -6.40 -6.52
C ASN A 50 0.03 -6.41 -5.13
N TYR A 51 0.72 -5.87 -4.11
CA TYR A 51 0.24 -5.82 -2.74
C TYR A 51 -0.68 -4.62 -2.56
N ASP A 52 -1.99 -4.88 -2.61
CA ASP A 52 -3.01 -3.94 -2.16
C ASP A 52 -2.98 -3.90 -0.62
N LEU A 53 -2.32 -2.86 -0.10
CA LEU A 53 -2.14 -2.66 1.33
C LEU A 53 -2.93 -1.42 1.74
N PRO A 54 -3.88 -1.55 2.69
CA PRO A 54 -4.64 -0.41 3.16
C PRO A 54 -3.77 0.55 3.95
N ILE A 55 -4.07 1.84 3.85
CA ILE A 55 -3.30 2.91 4.50
C ILE A 55 -3.31 2.74 6.02
N SER A 56 -4.37 2.16 6.60
CA SER A 56 -4.46 1.85 8.02
C SER A 56 -3.34 0.93 8.52
N ASP A 57 -2.89 0.01 7.66
CA ASP A 57 -1.94 -1.04 7.99
C ASP A 57 -0.51 -0.59 7.70
N ILE A 58 -0.35 0.38 6.80
CA ILE A 58 0.90 1.09 6.56
C ILE A 58 1.04 2.19 7.62
N LYS A 59 1.57 1.80 8.79
CA LYS A 59 2.11 2.75 9.77
C LYS A 59 3.63 2.84 9.60
N PRO A 60 4.16 3.67 8.66
CA PRO A 60 5.59 3.82 8.45
C PRO A 60 6.30 4.47 9.67
N THR A 61 5.57 4.83 10.72
CA THR A 61 6.09 5.42 11.95
C THR A 61 6.33 4.44 13.09
N ASN A 62 5.95 3.15 12.94
CA ASN A 62 6.06 2.16 14.02
C ASN A 62 7.12 1.07 13.79
N ILE A 63 7.95 1.21 12.75
CA ILE A 63 9.10 0.33 12.51
C ILE A 63 10.36 1.04 12.97
N ASN A 64 10.95 0.57 14.07
CA ASN A 64 12.25 1.03 14.54
C ASN A 64 13.39 0.33 13.77
N GLU A 65 14.64 0.75 14.02
CA GLU A 65 15.81 0.21 13.33
C GLU A 65 15.97 -1.31 13.53
N GLU A 66 15.65 -1.83 14.71
CA GLU A 66 15.73 -3.26 15.01
C GLU A 66 14.71 -4.08 14.21
N GLN A 67 13.49 -3.58 14.09
CA GLN A 67 12.43 -4.21 13.29
C GLN A 67 12.78 -4.19 11.79
N PHE A 68 13.36 -3.09 11.30
CA PHE A 68 13.84 -3.03 9.92
C PHE A 68 14.99 -4.01 9.65
N GLN A 69 15.92 -4.16 10.61
CA GLN A 69 16.99 -5.17 10.54
C GLN A 69 16.42 -6.59 10.50
N LEU A 70 15.36 -6.87 11.26
CA LEU A 70 14.70 -8.17 11.26
C LEU A 70 14.04 -8.48 9.91
N LEU A 71 13.31 -7.52 9.32
CA LEU A 71 12.73 -7.63 7.98
C LEU A 71 13.78 -8.02 6.93
N ASN A 72 14.94 -7.36 6.94
CA ASN A 72 16.04 -7.65 6.02
C ASN A 72 16.63 -9.07 6.21
N LYS A 73 16.57 -9.61 7.42
CA LYS A 73 16.98 -11.01 7.68
C LYS A 73 15.93 -11.98 7.15
N ILE A 74 14.65 -11.70 7.37
CA ILE A 74 13.53 -12.53 6.90
C ILE A 74 13.56 -12.68 5.37
N ASN A 75 13.83 -11.59 4.63
CA ASN A 75 13.92 -11.61 3.16
C ASN A 75 15.02 -12.53 2.59
N LYS A 76 15.95 -13.00 3.42
CA LYS A 76 17.05 -13.92 3.01
C LYS A 76 16.76 -15.38 3.36
N LEU A 77 15.66 -15.67 4.04
CA LEU A 77 15.32 -17.01 4.49
C LEU A 77 14.67 -17.84 3.40
N SER A 78 14.77 -19.16 3.55
CA SER A 78 13.99 -20.11 2.75
C SER A 78 12.52 -20.13 3.19
N GLU A 79 11.62 -20.59 2.32
CA GLU A 79 10.19 -20.77 2.66
C GLU A 79 10.01 -21.61 3.93
N THR A 80 10.82 -22.65 4.10
CA THR A 80 10.76 -23.53 5.29
C THR A 80 11.16 -22.80 6.57
N ASP A 81 12.11 -21.87 6.49
CA ASP A 81 12.55 -21.11 7.67
C ASP A 81 11.61 -19.95 7.98
N ILE A 82 10.96 -19.36 6.97
CA ILE A 82 9.88 -18.38 7.17
C ILE A 82 8.73 -19.00 7.97
N ALA A 83 8.29 -20.21 7.62
CA ALA A 83 7.22 -20.90 8.35
C ALA A 83 7.58 -21.17 9.82
N LYS A 84 8.86 -21.44 10.13
CA LYS A 84 9.31 -21.56 11.52
C LYS A 84 9.21 -20.23 12.25
N VAL A 85 9.69 -19.14 11.64
CA VAL A 85 9.63 -17.79 12.20
C VAL A 85 8.19 -17.38 12.48
N GLU A 86 7.27 -17.64 11.55
CA GLU A 86 5.84 -17.41 11.72
C GLU A 86 5.29 -18.15 12.94
N GLY A 87 5.57 -19.45 13.07
CA GLY A 87 5.15 -20.23 14.24
C GLY A 87 5.71 -19.70 15.57
N TYR A 88 6.94 -19.17 15.59
CA TYR A 88 7.48 -18.51 16.79
C TYR A 88 6.74 -17.21 17.12
N ILE A 89 6.43 -16.39 16.12
CA ILE A 89 5.70 -15.13 16.29
C ILE A 89 4.28 -15.40 16.82
N ASP A 90 3.57 -16.36 16.22
CA ASP A 90 2.22 -16.75 16.65
C ASP A 90 2.21 -17.23 18.10
N GLY A 91 3.20 -18.02 18.50
CA GLY A 91 3.35 -18.47 19.88
C GLY A 91 3.57 -17.33 20.88
N LEU A 92 4.20 -16.22 20.46
CA LEU A 92 4.39 -15.04 21.31
C LEU A 92 3.11 -14.19 21.43
N ASN A 93 2.35 -14.04 20.33
CA ASN A 93 1.12 -13.25 20.28
C ASN A 93 -0.11 -13.95 20.88
N SER A 94 -0.05 -15.28 21.09
CA SER A 94 -1.13 -16.09 21.66
C SER A 94 -1.26 -15.98 23.20
N LYS A 95 -0.57 -15.03 23.83
CA LYS A 95 -0.62 -14.75 25.29
C LYS A 95 -1.38 -13.48 25.56
#